data_AF-A0A8B9I268-F1
#
_entry.id   AF-A0A8B9I268-F1
#
_cell.length_a   1.000
_cell.length_b   1.000
_cell.length_c   1.000
_cell.angle_alpha   90.00
_cell.angle_beta   90.00
_cell.angle_gamma   90.00
#
_symmetry.space_group_name_H-M   'P 1'
#
loop_
_entity.id
_entity.type
_entity.pdbx_description
1 polymer ?
#
loop_
_entity_poly.entity_id
_entity_poly.type
_entity_poly.pdbx_seq_one_letter_code
_entity_poly.pdbx_strand_id
1 'polypeptide(L)'
;MTIGGSMSSGYCSLDEDLEDCFFTAKTSFFRSTPCKVPAKNVTKTVEEKPEPPTVEEIKKKIEKYNAKVTNCLLMKLVLHLKLRRPVTVPAGIRPQSIYDALKEVNLADMTDKRTSFYLPLDAIKQLHISSTTTVSEVIQGLLKKFMVVDNPQKFALFKEMRKDGQVLFQKLPLTEYPLYLRLLAGPDTDVLSFVLKENETGEVEWDAFSIPELQNFLMILDKEEKDKIQQVQRKYEKFKQRLQQTLKEAGGKPG
;
A
#
# COMPACT_ATOMS: atom_id res chain seq x y z
N MET A 1 -67.18 10.79 30.96
CA MET A 1 -65.95 10.09 30.56
C MET A 1 -64.87 11.14 30.32
N THR A 2 -63.86 11.09 31.19
CA THR A 2 -62.46 11.54 31.14
C THR A 2 -62.04 12.82 30.37
N ILE A 3 -61.50 13.76 31.15
CA ILE A 3 -60.65 14.91 30.75
C ILE A 3 -59.18 14.54 31.01
N GLY A 4 -58.26 15.03 30.16
CA GLY A 4 -57.01 15.64 30.64
C GLY A 4 -55.66 14.93 30.38
N GLY A 5 -54.81 15.56 29.55
CA GLY A 5 -53.51 16.08 30.02
C GLY A 5 -52.20 15.29 29.79
N SER A 6 -51.34 15.90 28.96
CA SER A 6 -49.88 16.13 29.12
C SER A 6 -48.81 15.01 28.99
N MET A 7 -47.99 15.19 27.93
CA MET A 7 -46.52 15.15 27.80
C MET A 7 -45.67 14.14 28.60
N SER A 8 -44.80 13.38 27.91
CA SER A 8 -43.37 13.23 28.27
C SER A 8 -42.57 12.41 27.22
N SER A 9 -41.40 12.96 26.85
CA SER A 9 -40.09 12.31 26.57
C SER A 9 -40.03 11.15 25.57
N GLY A 10 -39.12 11.09 24.59
CA GLY A 10 -37.79 11.68 24.50
C GLY A 10 -36.92 10.66 23.73
N TYR A 11 -36.10 11.18 22.83
CA TYR A 11 -35.16 10.45 21.98
C TYR A 11 -34.32 9.40 22.75
N CYS A 12 -34.07 8.24 22.14
CA CYS A 12 -32.77 7.61 22.24
C CYS A 12 -32.44 6.86 20.95
N SER A 13 -31.57 7.48 20.16
CA SER A 13 -30.95 6.95 18.95
C SER A 13 -30.23 5.65 19.29
N LEU A 14 -30.66 4.55 18.67
CA LEU A 14 -29.91 3.30 18.61
C LEU A 14 -29.01 3.39 17.38
N ASP A 15 -27.89 4.09 17.50
CA ASP A 15 -26.80 3.99 16.53
C ASP A 15 -25.47 4.29 17.24
N GLU A 16 -24.45 3.53 16.81
CA GLU A 16 -23.02 3.69 17.09
C GLU A 16 -22.51 3.18 18.45
N ASP A 17 -22.01 1.94 18.47
CA ASP A 17 -20.80 1.54 19.22
C ASP A 17 -20.41 0.05 19.04
N LEU A 18 -20.81 -0.62 17.93
CA LEU A 18 -20.47 -2.04 17.70
C LEU A 18 -19.31 -2.32 16.74
N GLU A 19 -18.56 -1.31 16.30
CA GLU A 19 -17.40 -1.52 15.42
C GLU A 19 -16.17 -0.76 15.91
N ASP A 20 -15.50 -1.33 16.91
CA ASP A 20 -14.06 -1.14 17.12
C ASP A 20 -13.43 -2.53 17.28
N CYS A 21 -13.38 -3.29 16.19
CA CYS A 21 -12.52 -4.47 16.10
C CYS A 21 -11.07 -4.00 16.09
N PHE A 22 -10.45 -3.95 17.28
CA PHE A 22 -9.03 -3.62 17.43
C PHE A 22 -8.16 -4.69 16.74
N PHE A 23 -7.60 -4.35 15.59
CA PHE A 23 -6.44 -5.04 15.03
C PHE A 23 -5.20 -4.56 15.77
N THR A 24 -4.78 -5.30 16.80
CA THR A 24 -3.43 -5.13 17.36
C THR A 24 -2.41 -5.58 16.32
N ALA A 25 -1.50 -4.68 15.93
CA ALA A 25 -0.35 -5.06 15.10
C ALA A 25 0.40 -6.19 15.82
N LYS A 26 0.49 -7.37 15.19
CA LYS A 26 1.33 -8.45 15.68
C LYS A 26 2.79 -8.03 15.48
N THR A 27 3.41 -7.51 16.53
CA THR A 27 4.85 -7.40 16.62
C THR A 27 5.39 -8.81 16.80
N SER A 28 5.90 -9.41 15.72
CA SER A 28 6.65 -10.66 15.80
C SER A 28 8.00 -10.39 16.44
N PHE A 29 8.03 -10.33 17.77
CA PHE A 29 9.27 -10.39 18.53
C PHE A 29 9.83 -11.82 18.43
N PHE A 30 10.81 -12.02 17.56
CA PHE A 30 11.62 -13.23 17.61
C PHE A 30 12.47 -13.22 18.89
N ARG A 31 12.21 -14.21 19.74
CA ARG A 31 12.97 -14.51 20.95
C ARG A 31 14.31 -15.13 20.53
N SER A 32 15.40 -14.38 20.61
CA SER A 32 16.76 -14.91 20.45
C SER A 32 17.25 -15.48 21.79
N THR A 33 17.58 -16.78 21.81
CA THR A 33 18.36 -17.40 22.88
C THR A 33 19.85 -17.23 22.57
N PRO A 34 20.72 -16.98 23.56
CA PRO A 34 22.15 -16.80 23.30
C PRO A 34 22.86 -18.16 23.33
N CYS A 35 23.53 -18.52 22.23
CA CYS A 35 24.53 -19.58 22.24
C CYS A 35 25.88 -18.98 21.81
N LYS A 36 26.80 -18.84 22.79
CA LYS A 36 28.24 -18.62 22.55
C LYS A 36 28.82 -19.92 22.01
N VAL A 37 29.53 -19.94 20.87
CA VAL A 37 31.02 -20.07 20.68
C VAL A 37 31.35 -20.04 19.15
N PRO A 38 32.62 -19.95 18.69
CA PRO A 38 33.25 -18.77 18.11
C PRO A 38 33.36 -18.76 16.57
N ALA A 39 33.82 -17.61 16.07
CA ALA A 39 34.05 -17.24 14.67
C ALA A 39 34.77 -18.29 13.81
N LYS A 40 34.20 -18.54 12.63
CA LYS A 40 34.93 -18.91 11.41
C LYS A 40 34.43 -18.03 10.28
N ASN A 41 35.36 -17.30 9.69
CA ASN A 41 35.19 -16.46 8.51
C ASN A 41 34.45 -17.23 7.41
N VAL A 42 33.28 -16.74 7.01
CA VAL A 42 32.66 -17.10 5.75
C VAL A 42 32.57 -15.84 4.91
N THR A 43 33.36 -15.88 3.87
CA THR A 43 33.52 -14.98 2.74
C THR A 43 32.20 -14.34 2.34
N LYS A 44 32.18 -13.00 2.30
CA LYS A 44 31.16 -12.23 1.59
C LYS A 44 31.16 -12.70 0.13
N THR A 45 30.14 -13.44 -0.28
CA THR A 45 29.79 -13.53 -1.70
C THR A 45 29.32 -12.16 -2.11
N VAL A 46 30.25 -11.40 -2.69
CA VAL A 46 29.96 -10.21 -3.48
C VAL A 46 29.06 -10.69 -4.62
N GLU A 47 27.77 -10.36 -4.58
CA GLU A 47 26.93 -10.42 -5.79
C GLU A 47 27.54 -9.42 -6.77
N GLU A 48 28.34 -9.95 -7.68
CA GLU A 48 28.95 -9.22 -8.77
C GLU A 48 27.81 -8.77 -9.69
N LYS A 49 27.50 -7.47 -9.64
CA LYS A 49 26.59 -6.84 -10.61
C LYS A 49 27.20 -7.08 -11.99
N PRO A 50 26.55 -7.84 -12.89
CA PRO A 50 27.14 -8.17 -14.18
C PRO A 50 27.44 -6.89 -14.95
N GLU A 51 28.58 -6.86 -15.65
CA GLU A 51 28.97 -5.74 -16.50
C GLU A 51 27.81 -5.36 -17.44
N PRO A 52 27.59 -4.06 -17.67
CA PRO A 52 26.52 -3.61 -18.56
C PRO A 52 26.73 -4.23 -19.95
N PRO A 53 25.72 -4.95 -20.49
CA PRO A 53 25.88 -5.67 -21.75
C PRO A 53 26.21 -4.71 -22.88
N THR A 54 27.05 -5.17 -23.80
CA THR A 54 27.42 -4.38 -24.98
C THR A 54 26.20 -4.09 -25.85
N VAL A 55 26.27 -3.03 -26.66
CA VAL A 55 25.18 -2.65 -27.57
C VAL A 55 24.84 -3.80 -28.54
N GLU A 56 25.84 -4.57 -28.96
CA GLU A 56 25.67 -5.74 -29.83
C GLU A 56 24.94 -6.89 -29.14
N GLU A 57 25.26 -7.17 -27.88
CA GLU A 57 24.52 -8.15 -27.08
C GLU A 57 23.07 -7.73 -26.88
N ILE A 58 22.81 -6.44 -26.63
CA ILE A 58 21.45 -5.92 -26.50
C ILE A 58 20.68 -6.12 -27.81
N LYS A 59 21.28 -5.77 -28.97
CA LYS A 59 20.67 -6.00 -30.29
C LYS A 59 20.33 -7.48 -30.50
N LYS A 60 21.27 -8.38 -30.21
CA LYS A 60 21.05 -9.83 -30.33
C LYS A 60 19.94 -10.33 -29.40
N LYS A 61 19.85 -9.80 -28.17
CA LYS A 61 18.76 -10.12 -27.23
C LYS A 61 17.41 -9.61 -27.76
N ILE A 62 17.36 -8.42 -28.36
CA ILE A 62 16.15 -7.86 -28.95
C ILE A 62 15.70 -8.72 -30.14
N GLU A 63 16.61 -9.13 -31.02
CA GLU A 63 16.29 -10.03 -32.14
C GLU A 63 15.73 -11.36 -31.64
N LYS A 64 16.39 -11.97 -30.65
CA LYS A 64 15.92 -13.22 -30.01
C LYS A 64 14.56 -13.04 -29.35
N TYR A 65 14.31 -11.89 -28.73
CA TYR A 65 13.02 -11.56 -28.13
C TYR A 65 11.94 -11.47 -29.21
N ASN A 66 12.17 -10.65 -30.25
CA ASN A 66 11.20 -10.41 -31.32
C ASN A 66 10.87 -11.68 -32.10
N ALA A 67 11.83 -12.58 -32.30
CA ALA A 67 11.60 -13.88 -32.94
C ALA A 67 10.59 -14.77 -32.18
N LYS A 68 10.40 -14.55 -30.87
CA LYS A 68 9.45 -15.30 -30.03
C LYS A 68 8.08 -14.62 -29.90
N VAL A 69 7.93 -13.39 -30.39
CA VAL A 69 6.68 -12.66 -30.30
C VAL A 69 5.87 -12.90 -31.58
N THR A 70 4.65 -13.41 -31.43
CA THR A 70 3.77 -13.77 -32.55
C THR A 70 2.91 -12.63 -33.08
N ASN A 71 2.75 -11.55 -32.31
CA ASN A 71 1.97 -10.37 -32.71
C ASN A 71 2.90 -9.26 -33.21
N CYS A 72 2.41 -8.38 -34.10
CA CYS A 72 3.12 -7.19 -34.62
C CYS A 72 3.48 -6.14 -33.54
N LEU A 73 3.30 -6.51 -32.28
CA LEU A 73 3.52 -5.73 -31.09
C LEU A 73 4.92 -6.06 -30.59
N LEU A 74 5.87 -5.16 -30.86
CA LEU A 74 7.25 -5.20 -30.36
C LEU A 74 7.30 -5.20 -28.80
N MET A 75 8.48 -5.01 -28.20
CA MET A 75 8.65 -4.99 -26.74
C MET A 75 7.60 -4.13 -26.02
N LYS A 76 6.78 -4.76 -25.17
CA LYS A 76 5.74 -4.12 -24.36
C LYS A 76 5.86 -4.56 -22.91
N LEU A 77 5.50 -3.66 -22.00
CA LEU A 77 5.40 -3.99 -20.59
C LEU A 77 3.93 -4.24 -20.25
N VAL A 78 3.59 -5.47 -19.86
CA VAL A 78 2.29 -5.79 -19.27
C VAL A 78 2.45 -5.78 -17.76
N LEU A 79 1.57 -5.06 -17.08
CA LEU A 79 1.55 -4.97 -15.62
C LEU A 79 0.14 -5.16 -15.05
N HIS A 80 0.09 -5.69 -13.83
CA HIS A 80 -1.13 -5.87 -13.07
C HIS A 80 -1.20 -4.82 -11.97
N LEU A 81 -2.36 -4.20 -11.79
CA LEU A 81 -2.62 -3.29 -10.68
C LEU A 81 -3.40 -4.05 -9.62
N LYS A 82 -2.77 -4.31 -8.48
CA LYS A 82 -3.34 -5.03 -7.34
C LYS A 82 -3.39 -4.11 -6.13
N LEU A 83 -4.30 -3.14 -6.19
CA LEU A 83 -4.57 -2.21 -5.10
C LEU A 83 -5.68 -2.80 -4.22
N ARG A 84 -5.46 -2.84 -2.91
CA ARG A 84 -6.39 -3.46 -1.96
C ARG A 84 -7.22 -2.42 -1.24
N ARG A 85 -6.74 -1.18 -1.16
CA ARG A 85 -7.42 -0.08 -0.49
C ARG A 85 -8.02 0.87 -1.52
N PRO A 86 -9.05 1.64 -1.13
CA PRO A 86 -9.52 2.74 -1.94
C PRO A 86 -8.37 3.70 -2.26
N VAL A 87 -8.30 4.14 -3.50
CA VAL A 87 -7.41 5.21 -3.94
C VAL A 87 -8.16 6.54 -3.91
N THR A 88 -7.43 7.61 -3.63
CA THR A 88 -7.96 8.97 -3.69
C THR A 88 -7.96 9.44 -5.13
N VAL A 89 -9.11 9.89 -5.61
CA VAL A 89 -9.28 10.50 -6.93
C VAL A 89 -9.93 11.88 -6.79
N PRO A 90 -9.70 12.80 -7.74
CA PRO A 90 -10.33 14.11 -7.72
C PRO A 90 -11.82 13.98 -8.05
N ALA A 91 -12.64 14.83 -7.43
CA ALA A 91 -14.10 14.83 -7.53
C ALA A 91 -14.61 16.09 -8.21
N GLY A 92 -15.70 15.96 -8.96
CA GLY A 92 -16.28 17.08 -9.72
C GLY A 92 -15.44 17.50 -10.92
N ILE A 93 -14.66 16.57 -11.50
CA ILE A 93 -13.88 16.82 -12.70
C ILE A 93 -14.83 16.97 -13.89
N ARG A 94 -14.73 18.11 -14.59
CA ARG A 94 -15.43 18.29 -15.86
C ARG A 94 -14.76 17.44 -16.95
N PRO A 95 -15.49 17.04 -18.01
CA PRO A 95 -14.88 16.38 -19.16
C PRO A 95 -13.69 17.20 -19.72
N GLN A 96 -12.67 16.48 -20.17
CA GLN A 96 -11.46 17.08 -20.73
C GLN A 96 -11.81 17.91 -21.98
N SER A 97 -11.43 19.18 -21.97
CA SER A 97 -11.61 20.09 -23.10
C SER A 97 -10.41 20.03 -24.05
N ILE A 98 -10.60 20.49 -25.28
CA ILE A 98 -9.54 20.61 -26.30
C ILE A 98 -8.39 21.48 -25.78
N TYR A 99 -8.69 22.55 -25.03
CA TYR A 99 -7.66 23.41 -24.44
C TYR A 99 -6.83 22.69 -23.38
N ASP A 100 -7.43 21.79 -22.60
CA ASP A 100 -6.74 21.02 -21.57
C ASP A 100 -5.74 20.06 -22.21
N ALA A 101 -6.13 19.43 -23.34
CA ALA A 101 -5.27 18.55 -24.12
C ALA A 101 -4.09 19.31 -24.75
N LEU A 102 -4.31 20.51 -25.28
CA LEU A 102 -3.25 21.33 -25.88
C LEU A 102 -2.24 21.87 -24.87
N LYS A 103 -2.66 22.07 -23.61
CA LYS A 103 -1.80 22.57 -22.53
C LYS A 103 -1.21 21.48 -21.64
N GLU A 104 -1.47 20.20 -21.94
CA GLU A 104 -1.06 19.05 -21.12
C GLU A 104 -1.43 19.21 -19.62
N VAL A 105 -2.60 19.80 -19.36
CA VAL A 105 -3.06 20.06 -17.98
C VAL A 105 -3.37 18.74 -17.29
N ASN A 106 -2.86 18.55 -16.08
CA ASN A 106 -3.28 17.44 -15.24
C ASN A 106 -4.67 17.73 -14.67
N LEU A 107 -5.68 17.01 -15.17
CA LEU A 107 -7.08 17.13 -14.72
C LEU A 107 -7.23 16.93 -13.20
N ALA A 108 -6.30 16.22 -12.56
CA ALA A 108 -6.31 16.04 -11.12
C ALA A 108 -6.09 17.34 -10.32
N ASP A 109 -5.38 18.31 -10.90
CA ASP A 109 -5.03 19.57 -10.25
C ASP A 109 -6.14 20.63 -10.40
N MET A 110 -7.22 20.32 -11.12
CA MET A 110 -8.32 21.25 -11.38
C MET A 110 -9.31 21.41 -10.21
N THR A 111 -9.24 20.52 -9.21
CA THR A 111 -10.21 20.49 -8.11
C THR A 111 -9.55 20.06 -6.81
N ASP A 112 -9.92 20.77 -5.74
CA ASP A 112 -9.59 20.41 -4.37
C ASP A 112 -10.63 19.47 -3.74
N LYS A 113 -11.61 18.98 -4.50
CA LYS A 113 -12.54 17.98 -3.98
C LYS A 113 -11.96 16.59 -4.20
N ARG A 114 -11.92 15.78 -3.15
CA ARG A 114 -11.36 14.42 -3.16
C ARG A 114 -12.45 13.41 -2.83
N THR A 115 -12.42 12.27 -3.52
CA THR A 115 -13.29 11.12 -3.24
C THR A 115 -12.46 9.84 -3.26
N SER A 116 -12.84 8.85 -2.46
CA SER A 116 -12.25 7.52 -2.50
C SER A 116 -12.92 6.66 -3.57
N PHE A 117 -12.13 5.93 -4.34
CA PHE A 117 -12.62 5.00 -5.35
C PHE A 117 -11.83 3.70 -5.28
N TYR A 118 -12.49 2.57 -5.52
CA TYR A 118 -11.80 1.30 -5.72
C TYR A 118 -11.42 1.20 -7.18
N LEU A 119 -10.12 1.24 -7.49
CA LEU A 119 -9.67 0.88 -8.82
C LEU A 119 -10.14 -0.56 -9.12
N PRO A 120 -10.64 -0.86 -10.35
CA PRO A 120 -11.10 -2.21 -10.67
C PRO A 120 -10.04 -3.25 -10.26
N LEU A 121 -10.48 -4.20 -9.44
CA LEU A 121 -9.62 -5.28 -8.92
C LEU A 121 -8.95 -5.98 -10.10
N ASP A 122 -7.63 -6.16 -10.03
CA ASP A 122 -6.81 -6.81 -11.05
C ASP A 122 -6.83 -6.15 -12.44
N ALA A 123 -6.86 -4.81 -12.50
CA ALA A 123 -6.70 -4.11 -13.77
C ALA A 123 -5.34 -4.43 -14.42
N ILE A 124 -5.36 -4.93 -15.65
CA ILE A 124 -4.16 -5.17 -16.44
C ILE A 124 -3.89 -3.96 -17.33
N LYS A 125 -2.67 -3.43 -17.27
CA LYS A 125 -2.24 -2.34 -18.14
C LYS A 125 -1.05 -2.70 -18.99
N GLN A 126 -1.17 -2.43 -20.28
CA GLN A 126 -0.06 -2.44 -21.22
C GLN A 126 0.53 -1.05 -21.33
N LEU A 127 1.85 -0.95 -21.18
CA LEU A 127 2.62 0.27 -21.35
C LEU A 127 3.58 0.14 -22.53
N HIS A 128 3.69 1.24 -23.24
CA HIS A 128 4.74 1.50 -24.22
C HIS A 128 5.74 2.44 -23.56
N ILE A 129 6.93 1.93 -23.27
CA ILE A 129 7.98 2.65 -22.55
C ILE A 129 9.31 2.51 -23.29
N SER A 130 10.28 3.35 -22.95
CA SER A 130 11.64 3.27 -23.49
C SER A 130 12.54 2.44 -22.57
N SER A 131 13.76 2.15 -23.02
CA SER A 131 14.80 1.52 -22.21
C SER A 131 15.26 2.38 -21.03
N THR A 132 15.03 3.70 -21.09
CA THR A 132 15.41 4.67 -20.06
C THR A 132 14.30 4.91 -19.04
N THR A 133 13.09 4.39 -19.26
CA THR A 133 11.98 4.58 -18.32
C THR A 133 12.25 3.82 -17.03
N THR A 134 12.29 4.54 -15.92
CA THR A 134 12.54 4.03 -14.57
C THR A 134 11.28 3.48 -13.92
N VAL A 135 11.44 2.68 -12.87
CA VAL A 135 10.33 2.22 -12.02
C VAL A 135 9.54 3.42 -11.44
N SER A 136 10.23 4.48 -11.00
CA SER A 136 9.58 5.69 -10.50
C SER A 136 8.64 6.32 -11.53
N GLU A 137 9.09 6.48 -12.77
CA GLU A 137 8.29 7.05 -13.86
C GLU A 137 7.11 6.14 -14.22
N VAL A 138 7.30 4.81 -14.19
CA VAL A 138 6.20 3.86 -14.40
C VAL A 138 5.12 4.03 -13.33
N ILE A 139 5.51 4.11 -12.05
CA ILE A 139 4.56 4.31 -10.94
C ILE A 139 3.81 5.64 -11.13
N GLN A 140 4.54 6.75 -11.29
CA GLN A 140 3.93 8.07 -11.47
C GLN A 140 3.00 8.13 -12.69
N GLY A 141 3.44 7.58 -13.82
CA GLY A 141 2.66 7.54 -15.06
C GLY A 141 1.37 6.73 -14.91
N LEU A 142 1.40 5.63 -14.15
CA LEU A 142 0.20 4.85 -13.83
C LEU A 142 -0.76 5.62 -12.94
N LEU A 143 -0.27 6.21 -11.84
CA LEU A 143 -1.11 6.99 -10.93
C LEU A 143 -1.77 8.16 -11.66
N LYS A 144 -1.00 8.91 -12.47
CA LYS A 144 -1.53 10.00 -13.32
C LYS A 144 -2.60 9.48 -14.28
N LYS A 145 -2.37 8.34 -14.93
CA LYS A 145 -3.31 7.75 -15.89
C LYS A 145 -4.64 7.31 -15.26
N PHE A 146 -4.60 6.84 -14.02
CA PHE A 146 -5.79 6.44 -13.26
C PHE A 146 -6.32 7.56 -12.36
N MET A 147 -5.79 8.79 -12.49
CA MET A 147 -6.15 9.95 -11.69
C MET A 147 -6.03 9.73 -10.18
N VAL A 148 -5.08 8.88 -9.78
CA VAL A 148 -4.78 8.61 -8.38
C VAL A 148 -3.91 9.75 -7.86
N VAL A 149 -4.38 10.45 -6.83
CA VAL A 149 -3.66 11.61 -6.24
C VAL A 149 -2.89 11.25 -4.96
N ASP A 150 -2.93 9.98 -4.56
CA ASP A 150 -2.13 9.46 -3.44
C ASP A 150 -0.62 9.65 -3.68
N ASN A 151 0.13 9.76 -2.57
CA ASN A 151 1.59 9.86 -2.62
C ASN A 151 2.16 8.64 -3.38
N PRO A 152 2.97 8.84 -4.44
CA PRO A 152 3.57 7.74 -5.20
C PRO A 152 4.41 6.79 -4.34
N GLN A 153 4.98 7.26 -3.23
CA GLN A 153 5.73 6.43 -2.28
C GLN A 153 4.86 5.42 -1.52
N LYS A 154 3.52 5.56 -1.56
CA LYS A 154 2.60 4.54 -1.07
C LYS A 154 2.54 3.32 -1.98
N PHE A 155 3.13 3.39 -3.17
CA PHE A 155 3.10 2.31 -4.15
C PHE A 155 4.51 1.80 -4.44
N ALA A 156 4.59 0.53 -4.81
CA ALA A 156 5.80 -0.05 -5.35
C ALA A 156 5.48 -0.99 -6.51
N LEU A 157 6.43 -1.06 -7.43
CA LEU A 157 6.41 -2.01 -8.52
C LEU A 157 7.16 -3.26 -8.08
N PHE A 158 6.51 -4.41 -8.21
CA PHE A 158 7.10 -5.71 -7.96
C PHE A 158 7.32 -6.43 -9.28
N LYS A 159 8.39 -7.20 -9.36
CA LYS A 159 8.47 -8.30 -10.33
C LYS A 159 7.91 -9.56 -9.69
N GLU A 160 7.03 -10.23 -10.41
CA GLU A 160 6.45 -11.52 -10.06
C GLU A 160 7.10 -12.59 -10.94
N MET A 161 7.63 -13.64 -10.33
CA MET A 161 8.34 -14.74 -11.00
C MET A 161 7.83 -16.07 -10.46
N ARG A 162 7.64 -17.05 -11.35
CA ARG A 162 7.27 -18.41 -10.95
C ARG A 162 8.52 -19.28 -10.84
N LYS A 163 8.78 -19.84 -9.66
CA LYS A 163 9.91 -20.73 -9.41
C LYS A 163 9.44 -21.92 -8.58
N ASP A 164 9.71 -23.14 -9.04
CA ASP A 164 9.41 -24.39 -8.33
C ASP A 164 7.93 -24.52 -7.88
N GLY A 165 7.00 -24.02 -8.68
CA GLY A 165 5.55 -24.01 -8.38
C GLY A 165 5.09 -22.92 -7.41
N GLN A 166 6.01 -22.09 -6.90
CA GLN A 166 5.70 -20.94 -6.04
C GLN A 166 5.77 -19.63 -6.82
N VAL A 167 4.91 -18.68 -6.47
CA VAL A 167 4.90 -17.33 -7.02
C VAL A 167 5.67 -16.40 -6.08
N LEU A 168 6.80 -15.89 -6.54
CA LEU A 168 7.66 -14.98 -5.78
C LEU A 168 7.43 -13.54 -6.22
N PHE A 169 7.32 -12.63 -5.25
CA PHE A 169 7.25 -11.18 -5.50
C PHE A 169 8.53 -10.52 -4.98
N GLN A 170 9.19 -9.71 -5.81
CA GLN A 170 10.35 -8.93 -5.41
C GLN A 170 10.10 -7.44 -5.72
N LYS A 171 10.22 -6.58 -4.70
CA LYS A 171 10.14 -5.12 -4.84
C LYS A 171 11.27 -4.63 -5.73
N LEU A 172 10.94 -3.80 -6.72
CA LEU A 172 11.93 -3.19 -7.60
C LEU A 172 12.37 -1.84 -7.03
N PRO A 173 13.69 -1.55 -7.01
CA PRO A 173 14.20 -0.22 -6.72
C PRO A 173 13.66 0.83 -7.71
N LEU A 174 13.41 2.04 -7.22
CA LEU A 174 12.85 3.12 -8.05
C LEU A 174 13.73 3.54 -9.23
N THR A 175 15.04 3.26 -9.14
CA THR A 175 16.06 3.58 -10.15
C THR A 175 16.26 2.48 -11.19
N GLU A 176 15.60 1.32 -11.06
CA GLU A 176 15.70 0.25 -12.06
C GLU A 176 14.87 0.55 -13.32
N TYR A 177 15.16 -0.20 -14.39
CA TYR A 177 14.55 -0.06 -15.71
C TYR A 177 13.69 -1.29 -16.06
N PRO A 178 12.35 -1.24 -15.92
CA PRO A 178 11.49 -2.41 -16.10
C PRO A 178 11.55 -3.03 -17.50
N LEU A 179 11.74 -2.22 -18.55
CA LEU A 179 11.86 -2.73 -19.92
C LEU A 179 13.12 -3.57 -20.11
N TYR A 180 14.22 -3.20 -19.45
CA TYR A 180 15.45 -3.98 -19.48
C TYR A 180 15.27 -5.34 -18.79
N LEU A 181 14.60 -5.36 -17.62
CA LEU A 181 14.26 -6.63 -16.94
C LEU A 181 13.37 -7.52 -17.82
N ARG A 182 12.40 -6.94 -18.53
CA ARG A 182 11.56 -7.65 -19.51
C ARG A 182 12.38 -8.22 -20.66
N LEU A 183 13.35 -7.46 -21.20
CA LEU A 183 14.26 -7.95 -22.25
C LEU A 183 15.07 -9.16 -21.78
N LEU A 184 15.57 -9.13 -20.54
CA LEU A 184 16.35 -10.22 -19.97
C LEU A 184 15.53 -11.49 -19.74
N ALA A 185 14.30 -11.35 -19.21
CA ALA A 185 13.43 -12.49 -18.94
C ALA A 185 12.76 -13.07 -20.20
N GLY A 186 12.57 -12.24 -21.23
CA GLY A 186 11.87 -12.63 -22.45
C GLY A 186 10.38 -12.24 -22.46
N PRO A 187 9.66 -12.57 -23.55
CA PRO A 187 8.29 -12.13 -23.77
C PRO A 187 7.25 -12.87 -22.93
N ASP A 188 7.63 -14.00 -22.33
CA ASP A 188 6.73 -14.83 -21.53
C ASP A 188 6.36 -14.14 -20.21
N THR A 189 5.06 -13.93 -20.01
CA THR A 189 4.52 -13.32 -18.79
C THR A 189 4.49 -14.27 -17.61
N ASP A 190 4.57 -15.59 -17.83
CA ASP A 190 4.63 -16.58 -16.76
C ASP A 190 6.03 -16.64 -16.12
N VAL A 191 7.07 -16.32 -16.90
CA VAL A 191 8.45 -16.22 -16.42
C VAL A 191 8.63 -14.95 -15.57
N LEU A 192 8.12 -13.83 -16.06
CA LEU A 192 8.21 -12.53 -15.38
C LEU A 192 6.93 -11.74 -15.65
N SER A 193 6.29 -11.22 -14.60
CA SER A 193 5.24 -10.21 -14.72
C SER A 193 5.52 -9.04 -13.79
N PHE A 194 4.90 -7.90 -14.05
CA PHE A 194 5.05 -6.71 -13.21
C PHE A 194 3.75 -6.42 -12.48
N VAL A 195 3.83 -6.07 -11.20
CA VAL A 195 2.66 -5.84 -10.37
C VAL A 195 2.83 -4.57 -9.57
N LEU A 196 1.94 -3.61 -9.77
CA LEU A 196 1.84 -2.42 -8.93
C LEU A 196 1.01 -2.78 -7.70
N LYS A 197 1.61 -2.65 -6.51
CA LYS A 197 0.92 -2.83 -5.23
C LYS A 197 1.11 -1.58 -4.37
N GLU A 198 0.23 -1.40 -3.41
CA GLU A 198 0.51 -0.53 -2.28
C GLU A 198 1.66 -1.13 -1.46
N ASN A 199 2.59 -0.30 -1.01
CA ASN A 199 3.51 -0.69 0.05
C ASN A 199 2.66 -1.06 1.27
N GLU A 200 2.91 -2.24 1.83
CA GLU A 200 2.29 -2.59 3.10
C GLU A 200 2.67 -1.50 4.10
N THR A 201 1.68 -0.85 4.71
CA THR A 201 1.85 0.32 5.61
C THR A 201 2.57 -0.04 6.93
N GLY A 202 3.37 -1.10 6.93
CA GLY A 202 4.16 -1.58 8.06
C GLY A 202 5.63 -1.85 7.75
N GLU A 203 6.04 -1.90 6.47
CA GLU A 203 7.47 -2.00 6.11
C GLU A 203 8.06 -0.59 5.98
N VAL A 204 8.31 0.01 7.14
CA VAL A 204 9.13 1.22 7.22
C VAL A 204 10.60 0.78 7.04
N GLU A 205 11.30 1.37 6.07
CA GLU A 205 12.75 1.18 5.90
C GLU A 205 13.49 1.92 7.03
N TRP A 206 13.49 1.33 8.23
CA TRP A 206 14.03 1.95 9.45
C TRP A 206 15.50 2.35 9.33
N ASP A 207 16.28 1.64 8.51
CA ASP A 207 17.70 1.93 8.26
C ASP A 207 17.93 3.25 7.49
N ALA A 208 16.90 3.83 6.89
CA ALA A 208 16.99 5.11 6.19
C ALA A 208 16.95 6.33 7.14
N PHE A 209 16.57 6.13 8.41
CA PHE A 209 16.48 7.18 9.42
C PHE A 209 17.72 7.24 10.29
N SER A 210 18.10 8.44 10.69
CA SER A 210 19.17 8.65 11.66
C SER A 210 18.75 8.17 13.06
N ILE A 211 19.73 7.84 13.91
CA ILE A 211 19.46 7.39 15.28
C ILE A 211 18.60 8.40 16.08
N PRO A 212 18.82 9.73 16.01
CA PRO A 212 17.94 10.69 16.68
C PRO A 212 16.50 10.66 16.19
N GLU A 213 16.26 10.45 14.89
CA GLU A 213 14.90 10.33 14.33
C GLU A 213 14.22 9.07 14.85
N LEU A 214 14.94 7.93 14.87
CA LEU A 214 14.45 6.68 15.43
C LEU A 214 14.08 6.81 16.92
N GLN A 215 14.91 7.50 17.72
CA GLN A 215 14.61 7.80 19.11
C GLN A 215 13.35 8.67 19.27
N ASN A 216 13.15 9.62 18.37
CA ASN A 216 11.98 10.48 18.37
C ASN A 216 10.70 9.67 18.07
N PHE A 217 10.76 8.76 17.10
CA PHE A 217 9.65 7.84 16.81
C PHE A 217 9.32 6.96 18.01
N LEU A 218 10.32 6.38 18.69
CA LEU A 218 10.10 5.59 19.91
C LEU A 218 9.40 6.41 20.99
N MET A 219 9.86 7.65 21.22
CA MET A 219 9.25 8.54 22.22
C MET A 219 7.79 8.88 21.89
N ILE A 220 7.47 9.13 20.61
CA ILE A 220 6.10 9.41 20.16
C ILE A 220 5.22 8.17 20.40
N LEU A 221 5.70 6.99 20.01
CA LEU A 221 4.98 5.73 20.18
C LEU A 221 4.73 5.40 21.66
N ASP A 222 5.73 5.56 22.53
CA ASP A 222 5.59 5.35 23.98
C ASP A 222 4.53 6.28 24.58
N LYS A 223 4.46 7.52 24.09
CA LYS A 223 3.45 8.49 24.53
C LYS A 223 2.06 8.10 24.04
N GLU A 224 1.93 7.76 22.76
CA GLU A 224 0.66 7.30 22.18
C GLU A 224 0.14 6.04 22.88
N GLU A 225 1.02 5.08 23.17
CA GLU A 225 0.67 3.86 23.90
C GLU A 225 0.14 4.19 25.31
N LYS A 226 0.85 5.04 26.06
CA LYS A 226 0.39 5.48 27.39
C LYS A 226 -0.95 6.18 27.34
N ASP A 227 -1.15 7.07 26.37
CA ASP A 227 -2.41 7.80 26.20
C ASP A 227 -3.57 6.84 25.86
N LYS A 228 -3.30 5.82 25.02
CA LYS A 228 -4.26 4.75 24.69
C LYS A 228 -4.61 3.90 25.92
N ILE A 229 -3.61 3.47 26.70
CA ILE A 229 -3.84 2.72 27.94
C ILE A 229 -4.73 3.53 28.89
N GLN A 230 -4.42 4.81 29.09
CA GLN A 230 -5.23 5.69 29.94
C GLN A 230 -6.64 5.89 29.40
N GLN A 231 -6.81 5.97 28.08
CA GLN A 231 -8.13 6.07 27.46
C GLN A 231 -8.97 4.81 27.72
N VAL A 232 -8.37 3.63 27.54
CA VAL A 232 -9.03 2.33 27.80
C VAL A 232 -9.40 2.21 29.27
N GLN A 233 -8.49 2.55 30.19
CA GLN A 233 -8.76 2.53 31.63
C GLN A 233 -9.92 3.46 32.01
N ARG A 234 -9.94 4.69 31.47
CA ARG A 234 -11.04 5.63 31.70
C ARG A 234 -12.38 5.12 31.16
N LYS A 235 -12.38 4.52 29.96
CA LYS A 235 -13.59 3.90 29.39
C LYS A 235 -14.08 2.75 30.28
N TYR A 236 -13.18 1.88 30.73
CA TYR A 236 -13.49 0.76 31.61
C TYR A 236 -14.08 1.23 32.95
N GLU A 237 -13.44 2.19 33.62
CA GLU A 237 -13.94 2.71 34.90
C GLU A 237 -15.30 3.39 34.77
N LYS A 238 -15.52 4.17 33.70
CA LYS A 238 -16.82 4.78 33.42
C LYS A 238 -17.90 3.71 33.20
N PHE A 239 -17.58 2.65 32.46
CA PHE A 239 -18.50 1.54 32.23
C PHE A 239 -18.81 0.78 33.53
N LYS A 240 -17.79 0.47 34.32
CA LYS A 240 -17.92 -0.20 35.63
C LYS A 240 -18.79 0.60 36.60
N GLN A 241 -18.59 1.91 36.69
CA GLN A 241 -19.42 2.79 37.54
C GLN A 241 -20.89 2.77 37.11
N ARG A 242 -21.18 2.88 35.82
CA ARG A 242 -22.54 2.78 35.28
C ARG A 242 -23.18 1.43 35.63
N LEU A 243 -22.45 0.33 35.42
CA LEU A 243 -22.94 -1.02 35.72
C LEU A 243 -23.27 -1.18 37.21
N GLN A 244 -22.40 -0.68 38.09
CA GLN A 244 -22.64 -0.70 39.55
C GLN A 244 -23.83 0.15 39.96
N GLN A 245 -24.04 1.30 39.32
CA GLN A 245 -25.19 2.15 39.58
C GLN A 245 -26.50 1.45 39.17
N THR A 246 -26.56 0.86 37.97
CA THR A 246 -27.72 0.10 37.51
C THR A 246 -28.03 -1.10 38.41
N LEU A 247 -27.01 -1.82 38.89
CA LEU A 247 -27.20 -2.93 39.84
C LEU A 247 -27.81 -2.47 41.17
N LYS A 248 -27.37 -1.31 41.70
CA LYS A 248 -27.95 -0.74 42.93
C LYS A 248 -29.39 -0.30 42.74
N GLU A 249 -29.70 0.34 41.61
CA GLU A 249 -31.06 0.78 41.27
C GLU A 249 -32.02 -0.39 41.05
N ALA A 250 -31.53 -1.52 40.51
CA ALA A 250 -32.31 -2.75 40.35
C ALA A 250 -32.57 -3.49 41.68
N GLY A 251 -31.62 -3.45 42.63
CA GLY A 251 -31.75 -4.07 43.96
C GLY A 251 -32.60 -3.29 44.97
N GLY A 252 -33.01 -2.05 44.65
CA GLY A 252 -33.77 -1.16 45.54
C GLY A 252 -35.29 -1.16 45.33
N LYS A 253 -35.83 -1.95 44.40
CA LYS A 253 -37.28 -2.09 44.21
C LYS A 253 -37.81 -3.28 45.03
N PRO A 254 -38.51 -3.06 46.16
CA PRO A 254 -39.34 -4.12 46.73
C PRO A 254 -40.50 -4.37 45.76
N GLY A 255 -40.73 -5.63 45.42
CA GLY A 255 -41.94 -6.08 44.72
C GLY A 255 -43.16 -5.99 45.62
#